data_AF-A0A7X8C1Z6-F1
#
_entry.id   AF-A0A7X8C1Z6-F1
#
_cell.length_a   1.000
_cell.length_b   1.000
_cell.length_c   1.000
_cell.angle_alpha   90.00
_cell.angle_beta   90.00
_cell.angle_gamma   90.00
#
_symmetry.space_group_name_H-M   'P 1'
#
loop_
_entity.id
_entity.type
_entity.pdbx_description
1 polymer ?
#
loop_
_entity_poly.entity_id
_entity_poly.type
_entity_poly.pdbx_seq_one_letter_code
_entity_poly.pdbx_strand_id
1 'polypeptide(L)'
;ILKKTVSIGSIPKIGSVIEAIEDNMVTSIETSDMMGFASYGISGNLSLETLNLKGHDLWTDLYYYQLDEEHLEITKQTLQHHLGLIDDSELTFDLSASEEESTNGESESNWE
;
A
#
# COMPACT_ATOMS: atom_id res chain seq x y z
N ILE A 1 -8.76 2.29 7.98
CA ILE A 1 -8.40 3.42 8.87
C ILE A 1 -8.33 4.74 8.10
N LEU A 2 -7.53 4.83 7.02
CA LEU A 2 -7.37 6.03 6.19
C LEU A 2 -8.69 6.68 5.72
N LYS A 3 -9.64 5.88 5.18
CA LYS A 3 -10.98 6.37 4.79
C LYS A 3 -11.72 7.08 5.93
N LYS A 4 -11.58 6.60 7.17
CA LYS A 4 -12.22 7.21 8.34
C LYS A 4 -11.54 8.53 8.71
N THR A 5 -10.21 8.57 8.64
CA THR A 5 -9.39 9.77 8.88
C THR A 5 -9.69 10.87 7.86
N VAL A 6 -9.81 10.53 6.57
CA VAL A 6 -10.20 11.49 5.51
C VAL A 6 -11.64 11.97 5.71
N SER A 7 -12.58 11.08 6.06
CA SER A 7 -13.98 11.46 6.31
C SER A 7 -14.19 12.42 7.49
N ILE A 8 -13.21 12.52 8.39
CA ILE A 8 -13.24 13.42 9.56
C ILE A 8 -13.12 14.89 9.14
N GLY A 9 -12.55 15.17 7.96
CA GLY A 9 -12.53 16.48 7.29
C GLY A 9 -11.88 17.62 8.08
N SER A 10 -11.13 17.32 9.16
CA SER A 10 -10.65 18.33 10.11
C SER A 10 -9.26 17.97 10.63
N ILE A 11 -8.28 18.81 10.32
CA ILE A 11 -6.86 18.66 10.71
C ILE A 11 -6.66 18.54 12.23
N PRO A 12 -7.32 19.33 13.10
CA PRO A 12 -7.19 19.18 14.56
C PRO A 12 -7.55 17.78 15.07
N LYS A 13 -8.55 17.12 14.47
CA LYS A 13 -8.94 15.76 14.86
C LYS A 13 -7.90 14.72 14.44
N ILE A 14 -7.20 14.96 13.33
CA ILE A 14 -6.09 14.09 12.91
C ILE A 14 -4.92 14.22 13.89
N GLY A 15 -4.59 15.44 14.32
CA GLY A 15 -3.59 15.68 15.37
C GLY A 15 -3.91 14.88 16.65
N SER A 16 -5.17 14.94 17.12
CA SER A 16 -5.59 14.18 18.31
C SER A 16 -5.47 12.66 18.15
N VAL A 17 -5.60 12.12 16.94
CA VAL A 17 -5.43 10.68 16.68
C VAL A 17 -3.95 10.32 16.69
N ILE A 18 -3.08 11.15 16.12
CA ILE A 18 -1.62 10.93 16.12
C ILE A 18 -1.10 10.95 17.56
N GLU A 19 -1.46 11.97 18.34
CA GLU A 19 -1.09 12.10 19.77
C GLU A 19 -1.57 10.89 20.59
N ALA A 20 -2.77 10.36 20.31
CA ALA A 20 -3.31 9.22 21.04
C ALA A 20 -2.60 7.88 20.75
N ILE A 21 -1.89 7.75 19.62
CA ILE A 21 -1.19 6.53 19.23
C ILE A 21 0.34 6.64 19.33
N GLU A 22 0.87 7.84 19.57
CA GLU A 22 2.31 8.15 19.58
C GLU A 22 3.09 7.23 20.52
N ASP A 23 2.62 7.06 21.76
CA ASP A 23 3.26 6.20 22.77
C ASP A 23 3.35 4.72 22.36
N ASN A 24 2.58 4.28 21.35
CA ASN A 24 2.49 2.90 20.90
C ASN A 24 2.90 2.71 19.43
N MET A 25 3.43 3.74 18.77
CA MET A 25 3.83 3.69 17.37
C MET A 25 5.27 4.20 17.22
N VAL A 26 6.14 3.36 16.68
CA VAL A 26 7.51 3.77 16.32
C VAL A 26 7.53 4.12 14.83
N THR A 27 7.86 5.37 14.52
CA THR A 27 7.99 5.86 13.14
C THR A 27 9.19 6.77 13.01
N SER A 28 9.78 6.82 11.81
CA SER A 28 10.83 7.79 11.46
C SER A 28 10.28 9.04 10.77
N ILE A 29 8.95 9.17 10.67
CA ILE A 29 8.28 10.33 10.07
C ILE A 29 8.01 11.35 11.18
N GLU A 30 8.42 12.60 10.96
CA GLU A 30 8.14 13.69 11.89
C GLU A 30 6.64 14.01 11.93
N THR A 31 6.13 14.34 13.12
CA THR A 31 4.70 14.67 13.32
C THR A 31 4.24 15.83 12.43
N SER A 32 5.12 16.81 12.17
CA SER A 32 4.83 17.91 11.25
C SER A 32 4.59 17.45 9.82
N ASP A 33 5.34 16.44 9.36
CA ASP A 33 5.23 15.90 8.01
C ASP A 33 3.95 15.07 7.87
N MET A 34 3.59 14.32 8.92
CA MET A 34 2.31 13.62 9.00
C MET A 34 1.12 14.59 8.89
N MET A 35 1.20 15.76 9.55
CA MET A 35 0.19 16.82 9.41
C MET A 35 0.15 17.39 7.99
N GLY A 36 1.31 17.52 7.33
CA GLY A 36 1.41 17.87 5.91
C GLY A 36 0.68 16.88 5.02
N PHE A 37 0.93 15.57 5.16
CA PHE A 37 0.24 14.52 4.39
C PHE A 37 -1.27 14.47 4.65
N ALA A 38 -1.68 14.70 5.90
CA ALA A 38 -3.09 14.77 6.27
C ALA A 38 -3.84 15.88 5.50
N SER A 39 -3.18 17.02 5.27
CA SER A 39 -3.77 18.13 4.49
C SER A 39 -4.01 17.73 3.02
N TYR A 40 -3.06 17.02 2.41
CA TYR A 40 -3.20 16.46 1.06
C TYR A 40 -4.37 15.49 0.99
N GLY A 41 -4.44 14.52 1.91
CA GLY A 41 -5.52 13.53 1.97
C GLY A 41 -6.92 14.10 2.22
N ILE A 42 -7.05 15.23 2.92
CA ILE A 42 -8.35 15.92 3.13
C ILE A 42 -8.74 16.78 1.91
N SER A 43 -7.77 17.38 1.23
CA SER A 43 -8.02 18.35 0.15
C SER A 43 -8.35 17.74 -1.22
N GLY A 44 -8.17 16.43 -1.41
CA GLY A 44 -8.14 15.79 -2.73
C GLY A 44 -8.98 14.52 -2.88
N ASN A 45 -9.13 14.10 -4.14
CA ASN A 45 -9.67 12.78 -4.50
C ASN A 45 -8.51 11.76 -4.43
N LEU A 46 -8.35 11.14 -3.26
CA LEU A 46 -7.27 10.20 -3.01
C LEU A 46 -7.53 8.88 -3.75
N SER A 47 -6.70 8.57 -4.75
CA SER A 47 -6.64 7.23 -5.35
C SER A 47 -5.72 6.35 -4.51
N LEU A 48 -6.16 5.14 -4.20
CA LEU A 48 -5.39 4.15 -3.44
C LEU A 48 -5.32 2.88 -4.27
N GLU A 49 -4.10 2.45 -4.55
CA GLU A 49 -3.82 1.19 -5.19
C GLU A 49 -3.04 0.30 -4.21
N THR A 50 -3.36 -0.99 -4.17
CA THR A 50 -2.67 -1.96 -3.32
C THR A 50 -1.83 -2.87 -4.20
N LEU A 51 -0.51 -2.78 -4.04
CA LEU A 51 0.43 -3.67 -4.69
C LEU A 51 0.77 -4.83 -3.75
N ASN A 52 0.67 -6.07 -4.24
CA ASN A 52 0.98 -7.27 -3.48
C ASN A 52 2.12 -8.02 -4.14
N LEU A 53 3.03 -8.60 -3.37
CA LEU A 53 4.06 -9.47 -3.92
C LEU A 53 3.51 -10.88 -4.17
N LYS A 54 3.56 -11.35 -5.42
CA LYS A 54 3.24 -12.75 -5.76
C LYS A 54 4.46 -13.65 -5.59
N GLY A 55 4.19 -14.92 -5.34
CA GLY A 55 5.20 -15.90 -5.00
C GLY A 55 4.58 -17.25 -4.72
N HIS A 56 5.38 -18.17 -4.21
CA HIS A 56 4.97 -19.52 -3.86
C HIS A 56 5.64 -20.00 -2.58
N ASP A 57 5.02 -21.00 -1.96
CA ASP A 57 5.53 -21.63 -0.76
C ASP A 57 6.81 -22.41 -1.05
N LEU A 58 7.86 -22.13 -0.30
CA LEU A 58 9.12 -22.86 -0.32
C LEU A 58 9.37 -23.48 1.05
N TRP A 59 9.16 -24.80 1.13
CA TRP A 59 9.48 -25.57 2.33
C TRP A 59 10.91 -26.12 2.23
N THR A 60 11.78 -25.63 3.11
CA THR A 60 13.13 -26.17 3.34
C THR A 60 13.19 -26.78 4.75
N ASP A 61 14.21 -26.46 5.55
CA ASP A 61 14.19 -26.70 7.00
C ASP A 61 13.19 -25.77 7.72
N LEU A 62 12.85 -24.63 7.10
CA LEU A 62 11.80 -23.69 7.50
C LEU A 62 10.96 -23.26 6.30
N TYR A 63 9.81 -22.66 6.59
CA TYR A 63 8.93 -22.06 5.59
C TYR A 63 9.46 -20.71 5.13
N TYR A 64 9.50 -20.54 3.81
CA TYR A 64 9.76 -19.27 3.13
C TYR A 64 8.66 -19.01 2.09
N TYR A 65 8.28 -17.75 1.91
CA TYR A 65 7.47 -17.32 0.77
C TYR A 65 8.43 -16.81 -0.31
N GLN A 66 8.68 -17.63 -1.32
CA GLN A 66 9.59 -17.29 -2.41
C GLN A 66 8.89 -16.41 -3.43
N LEU A 67 9.49 -15.27 -3.77
CA LEU A 67 8.90 -14.31 -4.69
C LEU A 67 8.96 -14.79 -6.14
N ASP A 68 7.93 -14.43 -6.90
CA ASP A 68 7.93 -14.51 -8.35
C ASP A 68 8.73 -13.32 -8.90
N GLU A 69 9.84 -13.59 -9.59
CA GLU A 69 10.78 -12.55 -10.03
C GLU A 69 10.19 -11.62 -11.11
N GLU A 70 9.32 -12.13 -11.99
CA GLU A 70 8.66 -11.32 -13.01
C GLU A 70 7.66 -10.36 -12.36
N HIS A 71 6.81 -10.88 -11.47
CA HIS A 71 5.86 -10.07 -10.72
C HIS A 71 6.55 -9.07 -9.79
N LEU A 72 7.69 -9.45 -9.20
CA LEU A 72 8.49 -8.56 -8.38
C LEU A 72 9.00 -7.37 -9.19
N GLU A 73 9.50 -7.61 -10.41
CA GLU A 73 9.99 -6.55 -11.28
C GLU A 73 8.88 -5.59 -11.73
N ILE A 74 7.71 -6.14 -12.10
CA ILE A 74 6.49 -5.37 -12.38
C ILE A 74 6.14 -4.48 -11.17
N THR A 75 6.08 -5.06 -9.97
CA THR A 75 5.71 -4.34 -8.75
C THR A 75 6.69 -3.21 -8.42
N LYS A 76 7.99 -3.43 -8.63
CA LYS A 76 9.03 -2.40 -8.43
C LYS A 76 8.83 -1.23 -9.37
N GLN A 77 8.68 -1.50 -10.66
CA GLN A 77 8.50 -0.46 -11.68
C GLN A 77 7.17 0.29 -11.51
N THR A 78 6.06 -0.38 -11.16
CA THR A 78 4.81 0.31 -10.81
C THR A 78 5.01 1.28 -9.65
N LEU A 79 5.70 0.84 -8.58
CA LEU A 79 6.00 1.71 -7.45
C LEU A 79 6.91 2.89 -7.84
N GLN A 80 7.94 2.65 -8.64
CA GLN A 80 8.83 3.70 -9.14
C GLN A 80 8.07 4.74 -9.98
N HIS A 81 7.16 4.28 -10.83
CA HIS A 81 6.29 5.14 -11.63
C HIS A 81 5.37 5.98 -10.75
N HIS A 82 4.73 5.40 -9.72
CA HIS A 82 3.92 6.15 -8.75
C HIS A 82 4.72 7.21 -7.96
N LEU A 83 6.01 6.97 -7.76
CA LEU A 83 6.92 7.92 -7.12
C LEU A 83 7.49 8.95 -8.10
N GLY A 84 7.15 8.88 -9.38
CA GLY A 84 7.65 9.76 -10.44
C GLY A 84 9.16 9.62 -10.68
N LEU A 85 9.72 8.44 -10.39
CA LEU A 85 11.13 8.13 -10.58
C LEU A 85 11.43 7.66 -12.00
N ILE A 86 10.41 7.12 -12.68
CA ILE A 86 10.43 6.69 -14.07
C ILE A 86 9.12 7.14 -14.74
N ASP A 87 9.16 7.37 -16.05
CA ASP A 87 7.98 7.71 -16.85
C ASP A 87 7.50 6.52 -17.70
N ASP A 88 6.33 6.66 -18.35
CA ASP A 88 5.73 5.62 -19.21
C ASP A 88 6.69 5.05 -20.27
N SER A 89 7.65 5.84 -20.77
CA SER A 89 8.61 5.39 -21.78
C SER A 89 9.66 4.41 -21.26
N GLU A 90 9.83 4.33 -19.95
CA GLU A 90 10.83 3.48 -19.28
C GLU A 90 10.22 2.18 -18.75
N LEU A 91 8.89 2.06 -18.76
CA LEU A 91 8.21 0.84 -18.35
C LEU A 91 8.51 -0.30 -19.32
N THR A 92 8.87 -1.46 -18.76
CA THR A 92 9.15 -2.67 -19.56
C THR A 92 7.90 -3.55 -19.75
N PHE A 93 6.75 -3.14 -19.22
CA PHE A 93 5.47 -3.83 -19.32
C PHE A 93 4.33 -2.81 -19.41
N ASP A 94 3.17 -3.27 -19.86
CA ASP A 94 1.96 -2.45 -19.94
C ASP A 94 1.21 -2.50 -18.61
N LEU A 95 1.14 -1.37 -17.90
CA LEU A 95 0.39 -1.24 -16.65
C LEU A 95 -1.11 -1.55 -16.84
N SER A 96 -1.68 -1.27 -18.01
CA SER A 96 -3.10 -1.48 -18.29
C SER A 96 -3.49 -2.96 -18.40
N ALA A 97 -2.53 -3.86 -18.60
CA ALA A 97 -2.75 -5.30 -18.70
C ALA A 97 -2.82 -6.02 -17.35
N SER A 98 -2.52 -5.32 -16.25
CA SER A 98 -2.42 -5.90 -14.89
C SER A 98 -3.70 -5.85 -14.06
N GLU A 99 -4.76 -5.21 -14.56
CA GLU A 99 -6.03 -4.99 -13.83
C GLU A 99 -6.96 -6.23 -13.78
N GLU A 100 -6.65 -7.34 -14.46
CA GLU A 100 -7.51 -8.53 -14.54
C GLU A 100 -7.07 -9.69 -13.62
N GLU A 101 -6.84 -9.46 -12.32
CA GLU A 101 -6.96 -10.55 -11.34
C GLU A 101 -7.17 -10.06 -9.90
N SER A 102 -8.40 -9.65 -9.59
CA SER A 102 -8.92 -9.64 -8.23
C SER A 102 -10.28 -10.34 -8.23
N THR A 103 -10.25 -11.66 -8.48
CA THR A 103 -11.40 -12.50 -8.16
C THR A 103 -11.32 -12.92 -6.71
N ASN A 104 -12.36 -12.50 -6.00
CA ASN A 104 -12.65 -12.69 -4.60
C ASN A 104 -12.56 -14.18 -4.20
N GLY A 105 -11.42 -14.60 -3.63
CA GLY A 105 -11.27 -15.91 -3.01
C GLY A 105 -11.93 -15.94 -1.63
N GLU A 106 -13.25 -16.05 -1.58
CA GLU A 106 -13.95 -16.52 -0.38
C GLU A 106 -13.53 -17.97 -0.13
N SER A 107 -12.54 -18.14 0.75
CA SER A 107 -12.20 -19.42 1.35
C SER A 107 -13.27 -19.75 2.39
N GLU A 108 -14.31 -20.48 1.97
CA GLU A 108 -15.14 -21.23 2.91
C GLU A 108 -14.24 -22.22 3.65
N SER A 109 -13.93 -21.86 4.90
CA SER A 109 -13.20 -22.68 5.84
C SER A 109 -14.12 -23.80 6.32
N ASN A 110 -14.16 -24.93 5.61
CA ASN A 110 -14.82 -26.13 6.12
C ASN A 110 -13.81 -27.04 6.81
N TRP A 111 -13.67 -26.86 8.13
CA TRP A 111 -13.06 -27.86 9.00
C TRP A 111 -14.18 -28.49 9.84
N GLU A 112 -14.72 -29.61 9.35
CA GLU A 112 -15.33 -30.65 10.19
C GLU A 112 -14.27 -31.68 10.58
#